data_AF-A0A9W7I1D8-F1
#
_entry.id   AF-A0A9W7I1D8-F1
#
_cell.length_a   1.000
_cell.length_b   1.000
_cell.length_c   1.000
_cell.angle_alpha   90.00
_cell.angle_beta   90.00
_cell.angle_gamma   90.00
#
_symmetry.space_group_name_H-M   'P 1'
#
loop_
_entity.id
_entity.type
_entity.pdbx_description
1 polymer ?
#
loop_
_entity_poly.entity_id
_entity_poly.type
_entity_poly.pdbx_seq_one_letter_code
_entity_poly.pdbx_strand_id
1 'polypeptide(L)'
;MKTFFTSLESELSDSKTVYSQEEIKEALAKVKEALNRTPTHYYYWLKNSAINIKAFKILASFYCSSTTLTSKQKNVLSAMEESLQELGDRAVKAKRDKDNLTEKESIKLTLTHNLDRNLIRYKEVESEAKQIERNLVALHEQVEEAHKKRENRLSERKGIFRSSMKMKEELEALGKEWAEYEAKAEVAEKEEKTVMAEWTRMKDFISCIKRKI
;
A
#
# COMPACT_ATOMS: atom_id res chain seq x y z
N MET A 1 30.66 -5.92 47.73
CA MET A 1 30.21 -4.90 48.70
C MET A 1 30.60 -5.32 50.11
N LYS A 2 30.41 -6.60 50.50
CA LYS A 2 31.15 -7.26 51.60
C LYS A 2 32.65 -6.87 51.69
N THR A 3 33.36 -6.87 50.56
CA THR A 3 34.77 -6.47 50.49
C THR A 3 35.04 -5.01 50.84
N PHE A 4 34.10 -4.09 50.56
CA PHE A 4 34.25 -2.67 50.90
C PHE A 4 34.20 -2.48 52.41
N PHE A 5 33.18 -3.02 53.08
CA PHE A 5 33.03 -2.88 54.54
C PHE A 5 34.02 -3.73 55.32
N THR A 6 34.39 -4.93 54.84
CA THR A 6 35.50 -5.69 55.44
C THR A 6 36.84 -4.97 55.28
N SER A 7 37.10 -4.33 54.12
CA SER A 7 38.29 -3.48 53.93
C SER A 7 38.21 -2.22 54.80
N LEU A 8 37.03 -1.62 54.94
CA LEU A 8 36.80 -0.46 55.80
C LEU A 8 37.01 -0.79 57.29
N GLU A 9 36.49 -1.93 57.77
CA GLU A 9 36.66 -2.41 59.15
C GLU A 9 38.12 -2.78 59.44
N SER A 10 38.80 -3.45 58.49
CA SER A 10 40.24 -3.75 58.60
C SER A 10 41.07 -2.46 58.64
N GLU A 11 40.79 -1.48 57.77
CA GLU A 11 41.55 -0.23 57.70
C GLU A 11 41.21 0.76 58.83
N LEU A 12 40.00 0.71 59.40
CA LEU A 12 39.64 1.47 60.61
C LEU A 12 40.30 0.89 61.86
N SER A 13 40.47 -0.44 61.96
CA SER A 13 41.12 -1.09 63.10
C SER A 13 42.62 -0.81 63.17
N ASP A 14 43.27 -0.55 62.03
CA ASP A 14 44.70 -0.17 61.94
C ASP A 14 44.94 1.33 62.19
N SER A 15 43.90 2.17 62.21
CA SER A 15 44.06 3.62 62.27
C SER A 15 44.04 4.18 63.70
N LYS A 16 45.22 4.27 64.33
CA LYS A 16 45.46 5.16 65.49
C LYS A 16 45.81 6.58 65.00
N THR A 17 45.15 7.04 63.94
CA THR A 17 45.49 8.28 63.23
C THR A 17 44.46 9.36 63.55
N VAL A 18 44.93 10.43 64.20
CA VAL A 18 44.12 11.62 64.48
C VAL A 18 44.16 12.50 63.23
N TYR A 19 43.03 12.62 62.53
CA TYR A 19 42.90 13.47 61.35
C TYR A 19 42.64 14.93 61.74
N SER A 20 43.19 15.86 60.98
CA SER A 20 42.97 17.29 61.18
C SER A 20 41.54 17.72 60.81
N GLN A 21 41.07 18.81 61.40
CA GLN A 21 39.72 19.34 61.16
C GLN A 21 39.49 19.70 59.68
N GLU A 22 40.55 20.11 58.98
CA GLU A 22 40.55 20.44 57.55
C GLU A 22 40.41 19.19 56.68
N GLU A 23 41.09 18.09 57.01
CA GLU A 23 40.93 16.80 56.31
C GLU A 23 39.51 16.25 56.43
N ILE A 24 38.87 16.45 57.60
CA ILE A 24 37.49 16.03 57.86
C ILE A 24 36.50 16.87 57.04
N LYS A 25 36.70 18.19 56.98
CA LYS A 25 35.88 19.09 56.14
C LYS A 25 36.02 18.73 54.67
N GLU A 26 37.23 18.44 54.20
CA GLU A 26 37.51 18.06 52.82
C GLU A 26 36.87 16.70 52.48
N ALA A 27 36.96 15.73 53.39
CA ALA A 27 36.32 14.43 53.25
C ALA A 27 34.78 14.55 53.21
N LEU A 28 34.19 15.37 54.08
CA LEU A 28 32.75 15.65 54.10
C LEU A 28 32.29 16.31 52.82
N ALA A 29 33.05 17.28 52.31
CA ALA A 29 32.75 17.97 51.06
C ALA A 29 32.74 16.98 49.87
N LYS A 30 33.73 16.08 49.80
CA LYS A 30 33.82 15.06 48.74
C LYS A 30 32.66 14.06 48.78
N VAL A 31 32.24 13.61 49.96
CA VAL A 31 31.08 12.71 50.11
C VAL A 31 29.77 13.43 49.75
N LYS A 32 29.60 14.69 50.16
CA LYS A 32 28.44 15.52 49.77
C LYS A 32 28.38 15.77 48.28
N GLU A 33 29.52 16.10 47.65
CA GLU A 33 29.59 16.31 46.20
C GLU A 33 29.19 15.03 45.44
N ALA A 34 29.64 13.87 45.92
CA ALA A 34 29.28 12.60 45.33
C ALA A 34 27.78 12.28 45.48
N LEU A 35 27.20 12.52 46.66
CA LEU A 35 25.77 12.34 46.94
C LEU A 35 24.88 13.25 46.09
N ASN A 36 25.39 14.41 45.68
CA ASN A 36 24.69 15.33 44.78
C ASN A 36 24.73 14.90 43.29
N ARG A 37 25.45 13.81 42.95
CA ARG A 37 25.45 13.24 41.59
C ARG A 37 24.30 12.25 41.42
N THR A 38 23.95 11.92 40.18
CA THR A 38 22.89 10.93 39.90
C THR A 38 23.23 9.59 40.57
N PRO A 39 22.24 8.84 41.12
CA PRO A 39 22.47 7.61 41.89
C PRO A 39 23.37 6.56 41.20
N THR A 40 23.26 6.42 39.88
CA THR A 40 24.13 5.56 39.05
C THR A 40 25.59 6.02 39.03
N HIS A 41 25.83 7.34 38.97
CA HIS A 41 27.18 7.90 39.04
C HIS A 41 27.76 7.80 40.45
N TYR A 42 26.95 7.99 41.49
CA TYR A 42 27.37 7.81 42.88
C TYR A 42 27.83 6.36 43.12
N TYR A 43 27.08 5.38 42.62
CA TYR A 43 27.45 3.97 42.69
C TYR A 43 28.79 3.67 41.98
N TYR A 44 28.99 4.19 40.77
CA TYR A 44 30.27 4.05 40.05
C TYR A 44 31.43 4.76 40.74
N TRP A 45 31.18 5.93 41.32
CA TRP A 45 32.16 6.71 42.09
C TRP A 45 32.61 5.99 43.35
N LEU A 46 31.68 5.35 44.07
CA LEU A 46 31.98 4.57 45.28
C LEU A 46 32.88 3.35 44.96
N LYS A 47 32.67 2.73 43.80
CA LYS A 47 33.30 1.46 43.41
C LYS A 47 34.74 1.60 42.88
N ASN A 48 35.11 2.74 42.31
CA ASN A 48 36.31 2.86 41.46
C ASN A 48 37.41 3.80 41.99
N SER A 49 37.29 4.36 43.20
CA SER A 49 38.22 5.39 43.65
C SER A 49 38.72 5.18 45.08
N ALA A 50 40.02 4.93 45.20
CA ALA A 50 40.75 4.86 46.48
C ALA A 50 40.63 6.16 47.30
N ILE A 51 40.46 7.30 46.61
CA ILE A 51 40.28 8.63 47.22
C ILE A 51 38.94 8.72 47.96
N ASN A 52 37.90 8.03 47.47
CA ASN A 52 36.57 8.06 48.05
C ASN A 52 36.46 7.17 49.28
N ILE A 53 37.14 6.02 49.24
CA ILE A 53 37.30 5.16 50.42
C ILE A 53 38.06 5.95 51.52
N LYS A 54 39.08 6.73 51.16
CA LYS A 54 39.82 7.60 52.10
C LYS A 54 38.93 8.68 52.74
N ALA A 55 38.04 9.31 51.98
CA ALA A 55 37.09 10.29 52.54
C ALA A 55 36.11 9.63 53.53
N PHE A 56 35.58 8.45 53.22
CA PHE A 56 34.75 7.70 54.16
C PHE A 56 35.51 7.25 55.41
N LYS A 57 36.80 6.86 55.29
CA LYS A 57 37.67 6.52 56.44
C LYS A 57 37.86 7.68 57.40
N ILE A 58 38.17 8.88 56.89
CA ILE A 58 38.39 10.08 57.70
C ILE A 58 37.11 10.46 58.46
N LEU A 59 35.95 10.36 57.81
CA LEU A 59 34.66 10.65 58.46
C LEU A 59 34.26 9.60 59.49
N ALA A 60 34.48 8.32 59.20
CA ALA A 60 34.16 7.22 60.10
C ALA A 60 35.05 7.21 61.35
N SER A 61 36.34 7.51 61.22
CA SER A 61 37.28 7.63 62.34
C SER A 61 37.03 8.89 63.20
N PHE A 62 36.66 10.02 62.59
CA PHE A 62 36.31 11.23 63.34
C PHE A 62 35.07 11.07 64.22
N TYR A 63 34.05 10.36 63.72
CA TYR A 63 32.81 10.12 64.47
C TYR A 63 32.94 9.03 65.56
N CYS A 64 34.04 8.27 65.54
CA CYS A 64 34.27 7.13 66.41
C CYS A 64 35.58 7.34 67.17
N SER A 65 35.54 8.06 68.30
CA SER A 65 36.69 8.26 69.21
C SER A 65 37.19 6.98 69.90
N SER A 66 36.77 5.81 69.42
CA SER A 66 37.08 4.49 69.95
C SER A 66 37.55 3.59 68.81
N THR A 67 38.58 2.79 69.08
CA THR A 67 39.22 1.83 68.16
C THR A 67 38.29 0.68 67.72
N THR A 68 36.99 0.73 68.04
CA THR A 68 36.03 -0.33 67.71
C THR A 68 34.63 0.26 67.49
N LEU A 69 34.02 -0.01 66.33
CA LEU A 69 32.62 0.34 66.06
C LEU A 69 31.70 -0.40 67.05
N THR A 70 30.80 0.34 67.70
CA THR A 70 29.76 -0.28 68.56
C THR A 70 28.83 -1.16 67.72
N SER A 71 28.25 -2.20 68.32
CA SER A 71 27.31 -3.11 67.65
C SER A 71 26.15 -2.38 66.96
N LYS A 72 25.67 -1.29 67.58
CA LYS A 72 24.62 -0.43 67.05
C LYS A 72 25.04 0.30 65.77
N GLN A 73 26.27 0.81 65.71
CA GLN A 73 26.82 1.46 64.52
C GLN A 73 27.04 0.46 63.38
N LYS A 74 27.50 -0.77 63.69
CA LYS A 74 27.64 -1.85 62.71
C LYS A 74 26.31 -2.24 62.07
N ASN A 75 25.25 -2.36 62.86
CA ASN A 75 23.91 -2.66 62.35
C ASN A 75 23.37 -1.55 61.43
N VAL A 76 23.61 -0.28 61.77
CA VAL A 76 23.19 0.86 60.93
C VAL A 76 23.94 0.87 59.60
N LEU A 77 25.24 0.58 59.59
CA LEU A 77 26.03 0.49 58.36
C LEU A 77 25.57 -0.67 57.48
N SER A 78 25.27 -1.84 58.07
CA SER A 78 24.73 -2.99 57.32
C SER A 78 23.37 -2.66 56.70
N ALA A 79 22.48 -2.02 57.44
CA ALA A 79 21.17 -1.59 56.92
C ALA A 79 21.31 -0.53 55.81
N MET A 80 22.31 0.35 55.91
CA MET A 80 22.64 1.30 54.84
C MET A 80 23.19 0.61 53.59
N GLU A 81 24.04 -0.41 53.74
CA GLU A 81 24.57 -1.20 52.62
C GLU A 81 23.42 -1.86 51.84
N GLU A 82 22.52 -2.54 52.55
CA GLU A 82 21.33 -3.17 51.97
C GLU A 82 20.44 -2.15 51.24
N SER A 83 20.19 -1.00 51.88
CA SER A 83 19.38 0.07 51.30
C SER A 83 20.01 0.66 50.03
N LEU A 84 21.33 0.85 50.00
CA LEU A 84 22.06 1.36 48.84
C LEU A 84 22.07 0.36 47.69
N GLN A 85 22.18 -0.94 47.99
CA GLN A 85 22.07 -1.99 46.98
C GLN A 85 20.67 -2.02 46.35
N GLU A 86 19.63 -1.99 47.18
CA GLU A 86 18.25 -1.93 46.71
C GLU A 86 17.95 -0.67 45.89
N LEU A 87 18.55 0.48 46.26
CA LEU A 87 18.48 1.73 45.48
C LEU A 87 19.14 1.59 44.10
N GLY A 88 20.29 0.92 44.02
CA GLY A 88 20.98 0.64 42.77
C GLY A 88 20.12 -0.22 41.83
N ASP A 89 19.55 -1.31 42.34
CA ASP A 89 18.71 -2.22 41.57
C ASP A 89 17.42 -1.51 41.08
N ARG A 90 16.80 -0.70 41.95
CA ARG A 90 15.65 0.13 41.58
C ARG A 90 15.98 1.15 40.50
N ALA A 91 17.15 1.79 40.57
CA ALA A 91 17.58 2.75 39.56
C ALA A 91 17.84 2.09 38.20
N VAL A 92 18.45 0.90 38.18
CA VAL A 92 18.67 0.13 36.94
C VAL A 92 17.33 -0.29 36.32
N LYS A 93 16.40 -0.79 37.13
CA LYS A 93 15.05 -1.15 36.68
C LYS A 93 14.30 0.06 36.11
N ALA A 94 14.28 1.18 36.84
CA ALA A 94 13.60 2.40 36.40
C ALA A 94 14.15 2.93 35.07
N LYS A 95 15.48 2.86 34.87
CA LYS A 95 16.10 3.22 33.59
C LYS A 95 15.61 2.31 32.46
N ARG A 96 15.64 0.98 32.67
CA ARG A 96 15.17 0.01 31.68
C ARG A 96 13.70 0.22 31.33
N ASP A 97 12.84 0.44 32.32
CA ASP A 97 11.41 0.65 32.13
C ASP A 97 11.15 1.94 31.32
N LYS A 98 11.94 2.99 31.55
CA LYS A 98 11.87 4.24 30.77
C LYS A 98 12.31 4.05 29.31
N ASP A 99 13.40 3.31 29.09
CA ASP A 99 13.89 3.02 27.74
C ASP A 99 12.84 2.20 26.96
N ASN A 100 12.24 1.17 27.60
CA ASN A 100 11.14 0.39 27.03
C ASN A 100 9.91 1.23 26.70
N LEU A 101 9.51 2.16 27.59
CA LEU A 101 8.38 3.05 27.36
C LEU A 101 8.61 3.91 26.11
N THR A 102 9.80 4.49 25.99
CA THR A 102 10.19 5.35 24.86
C THR A 102 10.13 4.58 23.54
N GLU A 103 10.59 3.32 23.51
CA GLU A 103 10.48 2.45 22.34
C GLU A 103 9.01 2.18 21.97
N LYS A 104 8.16 1.87 22.96
CA LYS A 104 6.73 1.64 22.73
C LYS A 104 6.00 2.88 22.23
N GLU A 105 6.37 4.07 22.70
CA GLU A 105 5.83 5.34 22.21
C GLU A 105 6.22 5.59 20.75
N SER A 106 7.46 5.30 20.37
CA SER A 106 7.92 5.40 18.97
C SER A 106 7.16 4.46 18.03
N ILE A 107 6.98 3.20 18.45
CA ILE A 107 6.19 2.21 17.70
C ILE A 107 4.73 2.68 17.58
N LYS A 108 4.12 3.14 18.68
CA LYS A 108 2.75 3.66 18.68
C LYS A 108 2.58 4.82 17.69
N LEU A 109 3.52 5.77 17.68
CA LEU A 109 3.50 6.91 16.76
C LEU A 109 3.56 6.43 15.30
N THR A 110 4.47 5.51 15.00
CA THR A 110 4.64 4.95 13.65
C THR A 110 3.38 4.21 13.18
N LEU A 111 2.78 3.39 14.04
CA LEU A 111 1.55 2.67 13.74
C LEU A 111 0.38 3.64 13.51
N THR A 112 0.27 4.71 14.30
CA THR A 112 -0.78 5.72 14.14
C THR A 112 -0.68 6.40 12.78
N HIS A 113 0.52 6.86 12.40
CA HIS A 113 0.74 7.49 11.09
C HIS A 113 0.43 6.54 9.92
N ASN A 114 0.81 5.26 10.04
CA ASN A 114 0.52 4.27 9.01
C ASN A 114 -1.00 4.01 8.89
N LEU A 115 -1.72 3.95 10.01
CA LEU A 115 -3.18 3.80 10.01
C LEU A 115 -3.86 5.00 9.35
N ASP A 116 -3.46 6.23 9.66
CA ASP A 116 -4.02 7.43 9.06
C ASP A 116 -3.79 7.46 7.53
N ARG A 117 -2.57 7.12 7.10
CA ARG A 117 -2.23 7.00 5.68
C ARG A 117 -3.08 5.94 4.99
N ASN A 118 -3.26 4.77 5.61
CA ASN A 118 -4.06 3.69 5.06
C ASN A 118 -5.54 4.07 4.96
N LEU A 119 -6.07 4.82 5.93
CA LEU A 119 -7.45 5.31 5.91
C LEU A 119 -7.69 6.28 4.75
N ILE A 120 -6.75 7.19 4.50
CA ILE A 120 -6.81 8.10 3.35
C ILE A 120 -6.81 7.28 2.05
N ARG A 121 -5.86 6.35 1.92
CA ARG A 121 -5.74 5.52 0.71
C ARG A 121 -6.97 4.65 0.47
N TYR A 122 -7.57 4.11 1.53
CA TYR A 122 -8.81 3.35 1.45
C TYR A 122 -9.95 4.18 0.85
N LYS A 123 -10.13 5.42 1.31
CA LYS A 123 -11.17 6.33 0.78
C LYS A 123 -10.94 6.69 -0.68
N GLU A 124 -9.68 6.91 -1.08
CA GLU A 124 -9.32 7.15 -2.49
C GLU A 124 -9.72 5.96 -3.37
N VAL A 125 -9.26 4.75 -3.01
CA VAL A 125 -9.56 3.51 -3.75
C VAL A 125 -11.07 3.23 -3.79
N GLU A 126 -11.79 3.47 -2.70
CA GLU A 126 -13.25 3.33 -2.67
C GLU A 126 -13.94 4.29 -3.65
N SER A 127 -13.46 5.53 -3.75
CA SER A 127 -14.00 6.51 -4.70
C SER A 127 -13.70 6.14 -6.17
N GLU A 128 -12.50 5.64 -6.44
CA GLU A 128 -12.10 5.14 -7.76
C GLU A 128 -12.95 3.94 -8.17
N ALA A 129 -13.17 2.99 -7.24
CA ALA A 129 -14.02 1.82 -7.49
C ALA A 129 -15.46 2.22 -7.84
N LYS A 130 -16.05 3.16 -7.08
CA LYS A 130 -17.40 3.68 -7.39
C LYS A 130 -17.47 4.36 -8.75
N GLN A 131 -16.41 5.05 -9.17
CA GLN A 131 -16.38 5.66 -10.50
C GLN A 131 -16.26 4.61 -11.62
N ILE A 132 -15.44 3.58 -11.41
CA ILE A 132 -15.31 2.45 -12.34
C ILE A 132 -16.66 1.73 -12.50
N GLU A 133 -17.38 1.50 -11.41
CA GLU A 133 -18.68 0.84 -11.43
C GLU A 133 -19.71 1.64 -12.26
N ARG A 134 -19.76 2.97 -12.10
CA ARG A 134 -20.61 3.83 -12.94
C ARG A 134 -20.25 3.75 -14.43
N ASN A 135 -18.96 3.74 -14.74
CA ASN A 135 -18.49 3.62 -16.11
C ASN A 135 -18.88 2.26 -16.73
N LEU A 136 -18.82 1.18 -15.95
CA LEU A 136 -19.24 -0.15 -16.39
C LEU A 136 -20.74 -0.22 -16.71
N VAL A 137 -21.58 0.41 -15.86
CA VAL A 137 -23.02 0.50 -16.12
C VAL A 137 -23.31 1.25 -17.43
N ALA A 138 -22.68 2.41 -17.63
CA ALA A 138 -22.85 3.19 -18.87
C ALA A 138 -22.38 2.42 -20.11
N LEU A 139 -21.27 1.66 -20.01
CA LEU A 139 -20.78 0.84 -21.11
C LEU A 139 -21.75 -0.32 -21.42
N HIS A 140 -22.34 -0.93 -20.40
CA HIS A 140 -23.31 -2.00 -20.56
C HIS A 140 -24.55 -1.53 -21.34
N GLU A 141 -25.08 -0.34 -21.04
CA GLU A 141 -26.19 0.25 -21.80
C GLU A 141 -25.85 0.46 -23.29
N GLN A 142 -24.64 0.94 -23.59
CA GLN A 142 -24.18 1.11 -24.97
C GLN A 142 -24.05 -0.23 -25.72
N VAL A 143 -23.59 -1.27 -25.02
CA VAL A 143 -23.50 -2.63 -25.59
C VAL A 143 -24.89 -3.18 -25.92
N GLU A 144 -25.87 -3.01 -25.04
CA GLU A 144 -27.26 -3.43 -25.29
C GLU A 144 -27.87 -2.70 -26.49
N GLU A 145 -27.64 -1.39 -26.62
CA GLU A 145 -28.12 -0.62 -27.76
C GLU A 145 -27.45 -1.06 -29.08
N ALA A 146 -26.13 -1.29 -29.05
CA ALA A 146 -25.39 -1.81 -30.19
C ALA A 146 -25.87 -3.21 -30.61
N HIS A 147 -26.20 -4.06 -29.64
CA HIS A 147 -26.76 -5.39 -29.87
C HIS A 147 -28.13 -5.31 -30.57
N LYS A 148 -29.03 -4.45 -30.10
CA LYS A 148 -30.31 -4.18 -30.79
C LYS A 148 -30.12 -3.69 -32.22
N LYS A 149 -29.20 -2.74 -32.46
CA LYS A 149 -28.89 -2.24 -33.81
C LYS A 149 -28.39 -3.36 -34.72
N ARG A 150 -27.53 -4.26 -34.21
CA ARG A 150 -27.03 -5.43 -34.96
C ARG A 150 -28.17 -6.37 -35.36
N GLU A 151 -29.08 -6.71 -34.44
CA GLU A 151 -30.21 -7.59 -34.74
C GLU A 151 -31.15 -7.00 -35.80
N ASN A 152 -31.45 -5.69 -35.72
CA ASN A 152 -32.24 -5.02 -36.75
C ASN A 152 -31.58 -5.10 -38.12
N ARG A 153 -30.28 -4.82 -38.22
CA ARG A 153 -29.51 -4.93 -39.48
C ARG A 153 -29.48 -6.37 -40.02
N LEU A 154 -29.38 -7.38 -39.14
CA LEU A 154 -29.43 -8.77 -39.55
C LEU A 154 -30.80 -9.15 -40.12
N SER A 155 -31.88 -8.65 -39.52
CA SER A 155 -33.24 -8.83 -40.03
C SER A 155 -33.43 -8.16 -41.40
N GLU A 156 -33.00 -6.90 -41.55
CA GLU A 156 -33.00 -6.18 -42.82
C GLU A 156 -32.23 -6.95 -43.91
N ARG A 157 -31.01 -7.42 -43.59
CA ARG A 157 -30.18 -8.22 -44.50
C ARG A 157 -30.91 -9.49 -44.96
N LYS A 158 -31.56 -10.21 -44.05
CA LYS A 158 -32.36 -11.40 -44.41
C LYS A 158 -33.54 -11.04 -45.32
N GLY A 159 -34.18 -9.90 -45.08
CA GLY A 159 -35.24 -9.37 -45.95
C GLY A 159 -34.74 -9.10 -47.38
N ILE A 160 -33.66 -8.33 -47.49
CA ILE A 160 -33.02 -8.00 -48.78
C ILE A 160 -32.62 -9.27 -49.54
N PHE A 161 -32.01 -10.23 -48.85
CA PHE A 161 -31.60 -11.48 -49.47
C PHE A 161 -32.78 -12.26 -50.06
N ARG A 162 -33.90 -12.38 -49.33
CA ARG A 162 -35.11 -13.04 -49.84
C ARG A 162 -35.68 -12.32 -51.07
N SER A 163 -35.75 -10.99 -51.03
CA SER A 163 -36.22 -10.20 -52.17
C SER A 163 -35.31 -10.37 -53.38
N SER A 164 -33.99 -10.38 -53.18
CA SER A 164 -33.01 -10.58 -54.24
C SER A 164 -33.12 -11.96 -54.90
N MET A 165 -33.38 -13.01 -54.12
CA MET A 165 -33.61 -14.35 -54.66
C MET A 165 -34.85 -14.40 -55.55
N LYS A 166 -35.96 -13.78 -55.11
CA LYS A 166 -37.19 -13.69 -55.93
C LYS A 166 -36.96 -12.94 -57.25
N MET A 167 -36.31 -11.78 -57.19
CA MET A 167 -36.00 -11.01 -58.41
C MET A 167 -35.11 -11.79 -59.38
N LYS A 168 -34.19 -12.60 -58.86
CA LYS A 168 -33.36 -13.47 -59.68
C LYS A 168 -34.19 -14.54 -60.41
N GLU A 169 -35.12 -15.18 -59.70
CA GLU A 169 -36.05 -16.15 -60.29
C GLU A 169 -36.94 -15.51 -61.37
N GLU A 170 -37.48 -14.31 -61.12
CA GLU A 170 -38.26 -13.55 -62.10
C GLU A 170 -37.43 -13.19 -63.34
N LEU A 171 -36.17 -12.78 -63.16
CA LEU A 171 -35.27 -12.45 -64.26
C LEU A 171 -34.92 -13.68 -65.10
N GLU A 172 -34.71 -14.84 -64.46
CA GLU A 172 -34.49 -16.11 -65.17
C GLU A 172 -35.73 -16.54 -65.96
N ALA A 173 -36.94 -16.31 -65.45
CA ALA A 173 -38.18 -16.59 -66.18
C ALA A 173 -38.36 -15.67 -67.39
N LEU A 174 -38.15 -14.36 -67.22
CA LEU A 174 -38.21 -13.38 -68.32
C LEU A 174 -37.18 -13.68 -69.41
N GLY A 175 -35.97 -14.12 -69.05
CA GLY A 175 -34.95 -14.51 -70.02
C GLY A 175 -35.40 -15.67 -70.92
N LYS A 176 -36.18 -16.61 -70.39
CA LYS A 176 -36.74 -17.72 -71.19
C LYS A 176 -37.85 -17.24 -72.12
N GLU A 177 -38.77 -16.41 -71.63
CA GLU A 177 -39.84 -15.83 -72.46
C GLU A 177 -39.28 -14.93 -73.57
N TRP A 178 -38.25 -14.14 -73.27
CA TRP A 178 -37.61 -13.25 -74.23
C TRP A 178 -37.08 -13.99 -75.46
N ALA A 179 -36.43 -15.14 -75.25
CA ALA A 179 -35.93 -15.97 -76.36
C ALA A 179 -37.06 -16.46 -77.28
N GLU A 180 -38.24 -16.76 -76.73
CA GLU A 180 -39.41 -17.11 -77.54
C GLU A 180 -39.95 -15.92 -78.34
N TYR A 181 -40.03 -14.73 -77.72
CA TYR A 181 -40.47 -13.52 -78.41
C TYR A 181 -39.50 -13.08 -79.50
N GLU A 182 -38.19 -13.19 -79.25
CA GLU A 182 -37.15 -12.90 -80.22
C GLU A 182 -37.27 -13.82 -81.45
N ALA A 183 -37.42 -15.13 -81.24
CA ALA A 183 -37.65 -16.08 -82.34
C ALA A 183 -38.93 -15.78 -83.13
N LYS A 184 -40.03 -15.42 -82.43
CA LYS A 184 -41.30 -15.02 -83.09
C LYS A 184 -41.13 -13.75 -83.92
N ALA A 185 -40.39 -12.76 -83.41
CA ALA A 185 -40.11 -11.53 -84.12
C ALA A 185 -39.29 -11.78 -85.39
N GLU A 186 -38.24 -12.62 -85.32
CA GLU A 186 -37.44 -12.98 -86.50
C GLU A 186 -38.27 -13.66 -87.60
N VAL A 187 -39.19 -14.55 -87.22
CA VAL A 187 -40.10 -15.20 -88.17
C VAL A 187 -41.06 -14.19 -88.79
N ALA A 188 -41.67 -13.32 -87.97
CA ALA A 188 -42.56 -12.27 -88.45
C ALA A 188 -41.85 -11.30 -89.42
N GLU A 189 -40.60 -10.93 -89.13
CA GLU A 189 -39.81 -10.05 -90.00
C GLU A 189 -39.50 -10.70 -91.37
N LYS A 190 -39.21 -12.01 -91.39
CA LYS A 190 -39.01 -12.77 -92.64
C LYS A 190 -40.30 -12.85 -93.46
N GLU A 191 -41.43 -13.07 -92.80
CA GLU A 191 -42.74 -13.10 -93.45
C GLU A 191 -43.11 -11.73 -94.02
N GLU A 192 -42.90 -10.66 -93.25
CA GLU A 192 -43.14 -9.28 -93.70
C GLU A 192 -42.34 -8.94 -94.97
N LYS A 193 -41.04 -9.30 -95.00
CA LYS A 193 -40.19 -9.13 -96.20
C LYS A 193 -40.74 -9.89 -97.40
N THR A 194 -41.27 -11.10 -97.20
CA THR A 194 -41.84 -11.93 -98.25
C THR A 194 -43.13 -11.31 -98.80
N VAL A 195 -44.06 -10.95 -97.91
CA VAL A 195 -45.33 -10.29 -98.26
C VAL A 195 -45.08 -8.99 -99.01
N MET A 196 -44.12 -8.17 -98.56
CA MET A 196 -43.75 -6.92 -99.25
C MET A 196 -43.20 -7.15 -100.66
N ALA A 197 -42.41 -8.21 -100.86
CA ALA A 197 -41.91 -8.59 -102.18
C ALA A 197 -43.06 -9.03 -103.10
N GLU A 198 -44.00 -9.85 -102.61
CA GLU A 198 -45.18 -10.28 -103.37
C GLU A 198 -46.11 -9.11 -103.72
N TRP A 199 -46.35 -8.22 -102.76
CA TRP A 199 -47.13 -7.01 -102.97
C TRP A 199 -46.53 -6.12 -104.06
N THR A 200 -45.20 -5.99 -104.07
CA THR A 200 -44.47 -5.26 -105.12
C THR A 200 -44.66 -5.92 -106.49
N ARG A 201 -44.52 -7.25 -106.57
CA ARG A 201 -44.78 -8.01 -107.82
C ARG A 201 -46.20 -7.82 -108.33
N MET A 202 -47.21 -7.83 -107.44
CA MET A 202 -48.60 -7.59 -107.81
C MET A 202 -48.81 -6.18 -108.37
N LYS A 203 -48.20 -5.16 -107.74
CA LYS A 203 -48.24 -3.78 -108.25
C LYS A 203 -47.62 -3.66 -109.65
N ASP A 204 -46.48 -4.31 -109.87
CA ASP A 204 -45.80 -4.32 -111.17
C ASP A 204 -46.64 -5.03 -112.24
N PHE A 205 -47.24 -6.16 -111.91
CA PHE A 205 -48.14 -6.91 -112.79
C PHE A 205 -49.36 -6.07 -113.21
N ILE A 206 -50.04 -5.45 -112.24
CA ILE A 206 -51.18 -4.55 -112.51
C ILE A 206 -50.75 -3.38 -113.41
N SER A 207 -49.57 -2.80 -113.16
CA SER A 207 -49.03 -1.71 -113.98
C SER A 207 -48.75 -2.15 -115.43
N CYS A 208 -48.23 -3.36 -115.63
CA CYS A 208 -48.05 -3.96 -116.95
C CYS A 208 -49.37 -4.16 -117.71
N ILE A 209 -50.42 -4.64 -117.05
CA ILE A 209 -51.75 -4.78 -117.67
C ILE A 209 -52.29 -3.41 -118.11
N LYS A 210 -52.21 -2.40 -117.23
CA LYS A 210 -52.67 -1.03 -117.53
C LYS A 210 -51.97 -0.39 -118.73
N ARG A 211 -50.74 -0.79 -119.05
CA ARG A 211 -50.00 -0.29 -120.24
C ARG A 211 -50.39 -0.98 -121.55
N LYS A 212 -51.06 -2.14 -121.48
CA LYS A 212 -51.47 -2.93 -122.65
C LYS A 212 -52.93 -2.69 -123.05
N ILE A 213 -53.69 -2.03 -122.19
CA ILE A 213 -55.01 -1.46 -122.48
C ILE A 213 -54.77 -0.04 -122.98
#